data_AF-A0A8J2VRR1-F1
#
_entry.id   AF-A0A8J2VRR1-F1
#
_cell.length_a   1.000
_cell.length_b   1.000
_cell.length_c   1.000
_cell.angle_alpha   90.00
_cell.angle_beta   90.00
_cell.angle_gamma   90.00
#
_symmetry.space_group_name_H-M   'P 1'
#
loop_
_entity.id
_entity.type
_entity.pdbx_description
1 polymer ?
#
loop_
_entity_poly.entity_id
_entity_poly.type
_entity_poly.pdbx_seq_one_letter_code
_entity_poly.pdbx_strand_id
1 'polypeptide(L)'
;MAKKKHFNQAIKFIIMISLLSIPLSAIFDTGTVLLDGIPWYIGIFIVLFIVVLGAFFDMIGVAAAAANETPFHAMASKKIAGATSAVLIIRNAERVASICSDVIGDIAGVLSGATALAVGTQIVHTFHIHSWLGEAVSIGLTVIATSLTIGCKALGKTIAVYFPTPIILYTARRVEPFIKLTLKKERKQKVKQ
;
A
#
# COMPACT_ATOMS: atom_id res chain seq x y z
N MET A 1 26.34 9.37 21.16
CA MET A 1 26.64 8.78 19.82
C MET A 1 25.55 7.85 19.26
N ALA A 2 24.68 7.25 20.07
CA ALA A 2 23.57 6.41 19.58
C ALA A 2 22.57 7.16 18.67
N LYS A 3 22.22 8.42 19.00
CA LYS A 3 21.28 9.26 18.22
C LYS A 3 21.68 9.45 16.75
N LYS A 4 22.98 9.58 16.46
CA LYS A 4 23.52 9.76 15.09
C LYS A 4 23.47 8.47 14.26
N LYS A 5 23.55 7.31 14.91
CA LYS A 5 23.48 5.98 14.26
C LYS A 5 22.05 5.63 13.85
N HIS A 6 21.06 5.95 14.69
CA HIS A 6 19.64 5.81 14.35
C HIS A 6 19.23 6.75 13.21
N PHE A 7 19.73 7.99 13.20
CA PHE A 7 19.46 8.95 12.12
C PHE A 7 20.04 8.52 10.76
N ASN A 8 21.27 8.01 10.72
CA ASN A 8 21.85 7.47 9.49
C ASN A 8 21.14 6.19 8.99
N GLN A 9 20.55 5.40 9.89
CA GLN A 9 19.73 4.24 9.49
C GLN A 9 18.37 4.68 8.95
N ALA A 10 17.74 5.70 9.54
CA ALA A 10 16.52 6.30 9.02
C ALA A 10 16.76 6.94 7.63
N ILE A 11 17.84 7.70 7.44
CA ILE A 11 18.19 8.30 6.13
C ILE A 11 18.46 7.21 5.08
N LYS A 12 19.20 6.15 5.42
CA LYS A 12 19.42 5.03 4.48
C LYS A 12 18.12 4.32 4.12
N PHE A 13 17.20 4.18 5.08
CA PHE A 13 15.89 3.59 4.86
C PHE A 13 15.01 4.48 3.97
N ILE A 14 14.99 5.78 4.21
CA ILE A 14 14.28 6.78 3.38
C ILE A 14 14.83 6.77 1.95
N ILE A 15 16.16 6.87 1.78
CA ILE A 15 16.79 6.85 0.45
C ILE A 15 16.50 5.54 -0.27
N MET A 16 16.59 4.40 0.42
CA MET A 16 16.28 3.08 -0.16
C MET A 16 14.81 3.00 -0.61
N ILE A 17 13.88 3.49 0.21
CA ILE A 17 12.46 3.54 -0.11
C ILE A 17 12.22 4.42 -1.34
N SER A 18 12.72 5.65 -1.34
CA SER A 18 12.52 6.58 -2.44
C SER A 18 13.12 6.05 -3.75
N LEU A 19 14.29 5.38 -3.68
CA LEU A 19 14.93 4.78 -4.85
C LEU A 19 14.19 3.54 -5.36
N LEU A 20 13.52 2.79 -4.47
CA LEU A 20 12.72 1.63 -4.84
C LEU A 20 11.34 2.03 -5.42
N SER A 21 10.79 3.17 -4.99
CA SER A 21 9.52 3.70 -5.48
C SER A 21 9.57 4.08 -6.96
N ILE A 22 10.70 4.60 -7.45
CA ILE A 22 10.85 5.04 -8.85
C ILE A 22 10.63 3.90 -9.86
N PRO A 23 11.36 2.76 -9.79
CA PRO A 23 11.13 1.65 -10.71
C PRO A 23 9.76 0.99 -10.49
N LEU A 24 9.24 0.99 -9.26
CA LEU A 24 7.91 0.45 -8.99
C LEU A 24 6.82 1.29 -9.67
N SER A 25 6.85 2.61 -9.54
CA SER A 25 5.94 3.52 -10.23
C SER A 25 6.06 3.41 -11.74
N ALA A 26 7.26 3.29 -12.29
CA ALA A 26 7.48 3.15 -13.74
C ALA A 26 6.84 1.86 -14.32
N ILE A 27 6.89 0.75 -13.59
CA ILE A 27 6.25 -0.52 -14.00
C ILE A 27 4.73 -0.38 -13.98
N PHE A 28 4.17 0.24 -12.93
CA PHE A 28 2.73 0.47 -12.82
C PHE A 28 2.21 1.44 -13.89
N ASP A 29 2.96 2.50 -14.20
CA ASP A 29 2.63 3.48 -15.24
C ASP A 29 2.76 2.87 -16.65
N THR A 30 3.70 1.96 -16.88
CA THR A 30 3.73 1.19 -18.14
C THR A 30 2.46 0.35 -18.32
N GLY A 31 1.86 -0.10 -17.21
CA GLY A 31 0.56 -0.79 -17.22
C GLY A 31 -0.64 0.11 -17.55
N THR A 32 -0.54 1.42 -17.28
CA THR A 32 -1.58 2.39 -17.66
C THR A 32 -1.48 2.78 -19.13
N VAL A 33 -0.29 2.75 -19.74
CA VAL A 33 -0.12 2.90 -21.20
C VAL A 33 -0.79 1.75 -21.98
N LEU A 34 -0.91 0.55 -21.38
CA LEU A 34 -1.72 -0.54 -21.95
C LEU A 34 -3.24 -0.27 -21.94
N LEU A 35 -3.73 0.80 -21.30
CA LEU A 35 -5.14 1.21 -21.37
C LEU A 35 -5.52 1.90 -22.68
N ASP A 36 -4.59 2.18 -23.60
CA ASP A 36 -4.90 2.82 -24.89
C ASP A 36 -5.83 1.99 -25.81
N GLY A 37 -6.16 0.75 -25.44
CA GLY A 37 -7.20 -0.06 -26.09
C GLY A 37 -8.35 -0.48 -25.17
N ILE A 38 -8.36 -0.03 -23.91
CA ILE A 38 -9.34 -0.42 -22.91
C ILE A 38 -10.49 0.61 -22.90
N PRO A 39 -11.76 0.17 -22.99
CA PRO A 39 -12.89 1.10 -22.96
C PRO A 39 -12.98 1.84 -21.62
N TRP A 40 -13.41 3.10 -21.67
CA TRP A 40 -13.42 4.04 -20.54
C TRP A 40 -14.07 3.49 -19.26
N TYR A 41 -15.09 2.65 -19.37
CA TYR A 41 -15.77 2.07 -18.21
C TYR A 41 -14.88 1.09 -17.43
N ILE A 42 -14.03 0.32 -18.09
CA ILE A 42 -13.05 -0.56 -17.43
C ILE A 42 -11.97 0.29 -16.73
N GLY A 43 -11.57 1.41 -17.34
CA GLY A 43 -10.66 2.37 -16.73
C GLY A 43 -11.16 2.90 -15.38
N ILE A 44 -12.45 3.22 -15.27
CA ILE A 44 -13.07 3.65 -14.00
C ILE A 44 -12.97 2.54 -12.93
N PHE A 45 -13.22 1.28 -13.30
CA PHE A 45 -13.06 0.15 -12.38
C PHE A 45 -11.61 -0.01 -11.89
N ILE A 46 -10.63 0.20 -12.78
CA ILE A 46 -9.22 0.14 -12.44
C ILE A 46 -8.85 1.25 -11.45
N VAL A 47 -9.30 2.49 -11.67
CA VAL A 47 -9.11 3.60 -10.72
C VAL A 47 -9.67 3.22 -9.35
N LEU A 48 -10.91 2.75 -9.30
CA LEU A 48 -11.55 2.35 -8.04
C LEU A 48 -10.78 1.23 -7.33
N PHE A 49 -10.30 0.24 -8.09
CA PHE A 49 -9.50 -0.86 -7.56
C PHE A 49 -8.17 -0.37 -6.96
N ILE A 50 -7.47 0.55 -7.63
CA ILE A 50 -6.23 1.16 -7.14
C ILE A 50 -6.49 1.92 -5.82
N VAL A 51 -7.58 2.69 -5.74
CA VAL A 51 -7.96 3.42 -4.52
C VAL A 51 -8.21 2.47 -3.35
N VAL A 52 -9.00 1.42 -3.56
CA VAL A 52 -9.32 0.44 -2.50
C VAL A 52 -8.07 -0.31 -2.06
N LEU A 53 -7.21 -0.73 -2.99
CA LEU A 53 -5.95 -1.38 -2.65
C LEU A 53 -5.03 -0.44 -1.86
N GLY A 54 -4.86 0.81 -2.30
CA GLY A 54 -4.05 1.80 -1.60
C GLY A 54 -4.53 2.05 -0.16
N ALA A 55 -5.84 2.18 0.03
CA ALA A 55 -6.45 2.35 1.35
C ALA A 55 -6.31 1.07 2.22
N PHE A 56 -6.36 -0.12 1.62
CA PHE A 56 -6.15 -1.38 2.32
C PHE A 56 -4.71 -1.53 2.82
N PHE A 57 -3.71 -1.18 2.00
CA PHE A 57 -2.31 -1.20 2.45
C PHE A 57 -2.04 -0.13 3.52
N ASP A 58 -2.63 1.06 3.41
CA ASP A 58 -2.57 2.09 4.45
C ASP A 58 -3.15 1.59 5.79
N MET A 59 -4.30 0.92 5.73
CA MET A 59 -4.94 0.29 6.90
C MET A 59 -4.02 -0.72 7.60
N ILE A 60 -3.25 -1.53 6.85
CA ILE A 60 -2.28 -2.46 7.44
C ILE A 60 -1.17 -1.72 8.17
N GLY A 61 -0.63 -0.66 7.57
CA GLY A 61 0.43 0.14 8.18
C GLY A 61 0.00 0.77 9.50
N VAL A 62 -1.19 1.37 9.51
CA VAL A 62 -1.76 1.97 10.72
C VAL A 62 -2.15 0.92 11.76
N ALA A 63 -2.70 -0.22 11.35
CA ALA A 63 -3.01 -1.32 12.26
C ALA A 63 -1.75 -1.90 12.91
N ALA A 64 -0.62 -1.94 12.19
CA ALA A 64 0.65 -2.42 12.73
C ALA A 64 1.18 -1.49 13.82
N ALA A 65 1.02 -0.18 13.63
CA ALA A 65 1.39 0.83 14.62
C ALA A 65 0.43 0.87 15.83
N ALA A 66 -0.85 0.56 15.64
CA ALA A 66 -1.86 0.56 16.70
C ALA A 66 -1.94 -0.76 17.51
N ALA A 67 -1.36 -1.85 17.00
CA ALA A 67 -1.45 -3.16 17.61
C ALA A 67 -0.53 -3.32 18.84
N ASN A 68 -1.07 -3.85 19.93
CA ASN A 68 -0.31 -4.24 21.13
C ASN A 68 0.24 -5.66 21.03
N GLU A 69 1.45 -5.93 21.54
CA GLU A 69 2.09 -7.26 21.51
C GLU A 69 1.42 -8.29 22.44
N THR A 70 0.84 -7.85 23.56
CA THR A 70 0.28 -8.71 24.62
C THR A 70 -0.77 -9.74 24.14
N PRO A 71 -1.80 -9.39 23.34
CA PRO A 71 -2.74 -10.39 22.82
C PRO A 71 -2.06 -11.41 21.91
N PHE A 72 -1.01 -11.03 21.16
CA PHE A 72 -0.35 -11.94 20.23
C PHE A 72 0.55 -12.96 20.92
N HIS A 73 1.14 -12.61 22.07
CA HIS A 73 1.86 -13.59 22.88
C HIS A 73 0.95 -14.69 23.43
N ALA A 74 -0.25 -14.32 23.91
CA ALA A 74 -1.24 -15.30 24.35
C ALA A 74 -1.72 -16.19 23.18
N MET A 75 -1.94 -15.60 22.00
CA MET A 75 -2.31 -16.33 20.78
C MET A 75 -1.18 -17.27 20.29
N ALA A 76 0.08 -16.86 20.43
CA ALA A 76 1.23 -17.68 20.07
C ALA A 76 1.40 -18.88 21.02
N SER A 77 1.16 -18.70 22.33
CA SER A 77 1.14 -19.81 23.29
C SER A 77 0.03 -20.82 22.99
N LYS A 78 -1.12 -20.35 22.47
CA LYS A 78 -2.21 -21.20 21.95
C LYS A 78 -1.95 -21.76 20.54
N LYS A 79 -0.74 -21.57 19.99
CA LYS A 79 -0.32 -22.03 18.64
C LYS A 79 -1.24 -21.57 17.50
N ILE A 80 -1.80 -20.37 17.61
CA ILE A 80 -2.62 -19.79 16.54
C ILE A 80 -1.71 -19.42 15.36
N ALA A 81 -2.07 -19.90 14.15
CA ALA A 81 -1.35 -19.58 12.92
C ALA A 81 -1.28 -18.05 12.69
N GLY A 82 -0.10 -17.57 12.30
CA GLY A 82 0.23 -16.16 12.12
C GLY A 82 0.57 -15.38 13.39
N ALA A 83 0.32 -15.90 14.60
CA ALA A 83 0.52 -15.13 15.84
C ALA A 83 2.00 -14.76 16.09
N THR A 84 2.94 -15.69 15.85
CA THR A 84 4.38 -15.40 15.97
C THR A 84 4.86 -14.40 14.90
N SER A 85 4.33 -14.50 13.68
CA SER A 85 4.62 -13.55 12.60
C SER A 85 4.04 -12.16 12.88
N ALA A 86 2.87 -12.09 13.52
CA ALA A 86 2.27 -10.83 13.94
C ALA A 86 3.14 -10.08 14.95
N VAL A 87 3.73 -10.78 15.93
CA VAL A 87 4.69 -10.17 16.88
C VAL A 87 5.90 -9.58 16.14
N LEU A 88 6.42 -10.26 15.11
CA LEU A 88 7.52 -9.73 14.30
C LEU A 88 7.12 -8.47 13.53
N ILE A 89 5.90 -8.43 12.98
CA ILE A 89 5.36 -7.26 12.27
C ILE A 89 5.23 -6.06 13.23
N ILE A 90 4.69 -6.29 14.44
CA ILE A 90 4.49 -5.24 15.45
C ILE A 90 5.84 -4.71 15.96
N ARG A 91 6.82 -5.59 16.19
CA ARG A 91 8.19 -5.16 16.56
C ARG A 91 8.87 -4.31 15.50
N ASN A 92 8.48 -4.46 14.25
CA ASN A 92 8.97 -3.67 13.12
C ASN A 92 7.92 -2.69 12.58
N ALA A 93 6.93 -2.31 13.40
CA ALA A 93 5.77 -1.53 12.99
C ALA A 93 6.15 -0.22 12.29
N GLU A 94 7.16 0.52 12.76
CA GLU A 94 7.63 1.75 12.11
C GLU A 94 8.03 1.54 10.64
N ARG A 95 8.73 0.45 10.34
CA ARG A 95 9.16 0.13 8.97
C ARG A 95 7.99 -0.34 8.12
N VAL A 96 7.11 -1.17 8.69
CA VAL A 96 5.93 -1.68 8.00
C VAL A 96 4.96 -0.55 7.69
N ALA A 97 4.71 0.34 8.65
CA ALA A 97 3.89 1.52 8.49
C ALA A 97 4.43 2.43 7.37
N SER A 98 5.73 2.73 7.37
CA SER A 98 6.30 3.60 6.34
C SER A 98 6.24 2.97 4.93
N ILE A 99 6.49 1.66 4.81
CA ILE A 99 6.37 0.98 3.50
C ILE A 99 4.90 0.91 3.04
N CYS A 100 3.98 0.51 3.91
CA CYS A 100 2.59 0.26 3.51
C CYS A 100 1.76 1.53 3.38
N SER A 101 1.90 2.47 4.32
CA SER A 101 1.14 3.72 4.36
C SER A 101 1.77 4.76 3.42
N ASP A 102 3.06 5.05 3.60
CA ASP A 102 3.70 6.13 2.85
C ASP A 102 4.02 5.67 1.42
N VAL A 103 4.78 4.59 1.24
CA VAL A 103 5.23 4.20 -0.11
C VAL A 103 4.09 3.68 -0.97
N ILE A 104 3.44 2.60 -0.54
CA ILE A 104 2.41 1.95 -1.34
C ILE A 104 1.17 2.84 -1.41
N GLY A 105 0.80 3.47 -0.29
CA GLY A 105 -0.37 4.35 -0.23
C GLY A 105 -0.21 5.64 -1.03
N ASP A 106 0.98 6.24 -1.13
CA ASP A 106 1.19 7.44 -1.94
C ASP A 106 1.34 7.10 -3.43
N ILE A 107 2.04 6.00 -3.77
CA ILE A 107 2.10 5.52 -5.16
C ILE A 107 0.69 5.20 -5.67
N ALA A 108 -0.14 4.50 -4.89
CA ALA A 108 -1.51 4.21 -5.27
C ALA A 108 -2.35 5.50 -5.45
N GLY A 109 -2.13 6.52 -4.60
CA GLY A 109 -2.79 7.81 -4.73
C GLY A 109 -2.42 8.54 -6.02
N VAL A 110 -1.12 8.63 -6.34
CA VAL A 110 -0.62 9.27 -7.56
C VAL A 110 -1.08 8.50 -8.80
N LEU A 111 -0.96 7.17 -8.79
CA LEU A 111 -1.37 6.31 -9.90
C LEU A 111 -2.87 6.38 -10.15
N SER A 112 -3.69 6.39 -9.10
CA SER A 112 -5.14 6.59 -9.19
C SER A 112 -5.48 7.91 -9.89
N GLY A 113 -4.84 9.01 -9.49
CA GLY A 113 -5.06 10.32 -10.10
C GLY A 113 -4.63 10.38 -11.57
N ALA A 114 -3.45 9.85 -11.90
CA ALA A 114 -2.97 9.79 -13.27
C ALA A 114 -3.86 8.92 -14.17
N THR A 115 -4.30 7.76 -13.66
CA THR A 115 -5.21 6.86 -14.38
C THR A 115 -6.59 7.51 -14.56
N ALA A 116 -7.10 8.21 -13.54
CA ALA A 116 -8.36 8.96 -13.64
C ALA A 116 -8.28 10.07 -14.70
N LEU A 117 -7.14 10.73 -14.83
CA LEU A 117 -6.92 11.73 -15.88
C LEU A 117 -6.93 11.08 -17.27
N ALA A 118 -6.21 9.97 -17.43
CA ALA A 118 -6.15 9.22 -18.70
C ALA A 118 -7.52 8.67 -19.11
N VAL A 119 -8.32 8.19 -18.16
CA VAL A 119 -9.71 7.77 -18.43
C VAL A 119 -10.58 8.97 -18.80
N GLY A 120 -10.39 10.10 -18.11
CA GLY A 120 -11.07 11.36 -18.43
C GLY A 120 -10.80 11.82 -19.87
N THR A 121 -9.54 11.76 -20.33
CA THR A 121 -9.20 12.13 -21.71
C THR A 121 -9.78 11.17 -22.73
N GLN A 122 -9.81 9.85 -22.45
CA GLN A 122 -10.47 8.87 -23.31
C GLN A 122 -11.98 9.12 -23.45
N ILE A 123 -12.66 9.51 -22.36
CA ILE A 123 -14.07 9.89 -22.37
C ILE A 123 -14.28 11.10 -23.28
N VAL A 124 -13.47 12.16 -23.12
CA VAL A 124 -13.57 13.38 -23.93
C VAL A 124 -13.39 13.08 -25.42
N HIS A 125 -12.43 12.22 -25.76
CA HIS A 125 -12.19 11.80 -27.15
C HIS A 125 -13.34 10.96 -27.71
N THR A 126 -13.90 10.05 -26.91
CA THR A 126 -15.04 9.19 -27.33
C THR A 126 -16.30 10.01 -27.62
N PHE A 127 -16.58 11.03 -26.80
CA PHE A 127 -17.76 11.88 -26.93
C PHE A 127 -17.54 13.12 -27.83
N HIS A 128 -16.36 13.26 -28.46
CA HIS A 128 -15.99 14.40 -29.32
C HIS A 128 -16.25 15.78 -28.68
N ILE A 129 -16.01 15.90 -27.37
CA ILE A 129 -16.23 17.14 -26.63
C ILE A 129 -15.03 18.06 -26.86
N HIS A 130 -15.09 18.89 -27.89
CA HIS A 130 -14.06 19.86 -28.21
C HIS A 130 -14.40 21.23 -27.58
N SER A 131 -14.03 21.42 -26.30
CA SER A 131 -14.10 22.72 -25.62
C SER A 131 -13.46 22.66 -24.22
N TRP A 132 -13.48 23.77 -23.49
CA TRP A 132 -13.13 23.85 -22.06
C TRP A 132 -13.93 22.85 -21.19
N LEU A 133 -15.13 22.44 -21.65
CA LEU A 133 -15.93 21.40 -20.99
C LEU A 133 -15.23 20.04 -20.98
N GLY A 134 -14.43 19.71 -22.01
CA GLY A 134 -13.70 18.43 -22.06
C GLY A 134 -12.64 18.35 -20.95
N GLU A 135 -11.85 19.42 -20.79
CA GLU A 135 -10.87 19.54 -19.71
C GLU A 135 -11.54 19.54 -18.33
N ALA A 136 -12.69 20.20 -18.20
CA ALA A 136 -13.46 20.18 -16.95
C ALA A 136 -13.92 18.76 -16.56
N VAL A 137 -14.27 17.91 -17.53
CA VAL A 137 -14.67 16.51 -17.27
C VAL A 137 -13.48 15.68 -16.78
N SER A 138 -12.32 15.79 -17.41
CA SER A 138 -11.13 15.02 -17.01
C SER A 138 -10.62 15.46 -15.63
N ILE A 139 -10.60 16.76 -15.37
CA ILE A 139 -10.29 17.31 -14.04
C ILE A 139 -11.36 16.89 -13.03
N GLY A 140 -12.65 16.94 -13.38
CA GLY A 140 -13.73 16.49 -12.52
C GLY A 140 -13.56 15.04 -12.07
N LEU A 141 -13.15 14.15 -12.99
CA LEU A 141 -12.91 12.75 -12.68
C LEU A 141 -11.72 12.56 -11.71
N THR A 142 -10.63 13.31 -11.89
CA THR A 142 -9.48 13.27 -10.98
C THR A 142 -9.81 13.81 -9.59
N VAL A 143 -10.61 14.87 -9.49
CA VAL A 143 -11.08 15.42 -8.21
C VAL A 143 -11.94 14.39 -7.47
N ILE A 144 -12.87 13.73 -8.16
CA ILE A 144 -13.69 12.66 -7.57
C ILE A 144 -12.80 11.50 -7.08
N ALA A 145 -11.87 11.03 -7.91
CA ALA A 145 -10.95 9.96 -7.54
C ALA A 145 -10.08 10.34 -6.32
N THR A 146 -9.58 11.57 -6.28
CA THR A 146 -8.75 12.09 -5.17
C THR A 146 -9.56 12.22 -3.89
N SER A 147 -10.77 12.79 -3.96
CA SER A 147 -11.68 12.91 -2.82
C SER A 147 -12.03 11.54 -2.25
N LEU A 148 -12.36 10.58 -3.11
CA LEU A 148 -12.62 9.20 -2.72
C LEU A 148 -11.40 8.56 -2.07
N THR A 149 -10.20 8.80 -2.59
CA THR A 149 -8.94 8.30 -2.01
C THR A 149 -8.74 8.80 -0.58
N ILE A 150 -8.95 10.10 -0.35
CA ILE A 150 -8.83 10.71 0.98
C ILE A 150 -9.89 10.11 1.93
N GLY A 151 -11.13 9.98 1.48
CA GLY A 151 -12.22 9.38 2.25
C GLY A 151 -11.96 7.92 2.63
N CYS A 152 -11.55 7.10 1.67
CA CYS A 152 -11.22 5.69 1.88
C CYS A 152 -10.04 5.52 2.85
N LYS A 153 -8.97 6.33 2.74
CA LYS A 153 -7.87 6.33 3.71
C LYS A 153 -8.36 6.67 5.11
N ALA A 154 -9.15 7.74 5.28
CA ALA A 154 -9.68 8.14 6.58
C ALA A 154 -10.54 7.05 7.25
N LEU A 155 -11.45 6.44 6.47
CA LEU A 155 -12.26 5.32 6.93
C LEU A 155 -11.39 4.12 7.32
N GLY A 156 -10.41 3.77 6.48
CA GLY A 156 -9.51 2.65 6.74
C GLY A 156 -8.68 2.82 8.01
N LYS A 157 -8.15 4.03 8.25
CA LYS A 157 -7.42 4.34 9.49
C LYS A 157 -8.30 4.20 10.73
N THR A 158 -9.56 4.61 10.65
CA THR A 158 -10.51 4.47 11.75
C THR A 158 -10.71 3.00 12.10
N ILE A 159 -10.97 2.17 11.09
CA ILE A 159 -11.12 0.71 11.27
C ILE A 159 -9.84 0.08 11.84
N ALA A 160 -8.67 0.51 11.37
CA ALA A 160 -7.37 0.04 11.82
C ALA A 160 -7.13 0.28 13.32
N VAL A 161 -7.55 1.43 13.84
CA VAL A 161 -7.38 1.79 15.25
C VAL A 161 -8.37 1.04 16.15
N TYR A 162 -9.61 0.85 15.72
CA TYR A 162 -10.62 0.12 16.51
C TYR A 162 -10.39 -1.41 16.51
N PHE A 163 -9.91 -1.98 15.40
CA PHE A 163 -9.72 -3.42 15.24
C PHE A 163 -8.30 -3.82 14.76
N PRO A 164 -7.22 -3.44 15.46
CA PRO A 164 -5.85 -3.68 15.00
C PRO A 164 -5.46 -5.18 15.05
N THR A 165 -5.92 -5.88 16.09
CA THR A 165 -5.57 -7.30 16.32
C THR A 165 -6.01 -8.23 15.17
N PRO A 166 -7.29 -8.23 14.72
CA PRO A 166 -7.70 -9.09 13.62
C PRO A 166 -7.04 -8.74 12.28
N ILE A 167 -6.82 -7.45 12.00
CA ILE A 167 -6.19 -6.98 10.76
C ILE A 167 -4.75 -7.49 10.68
N ILE A 168 -3.99 -7.35 11.78
CA ILE A 168 -2.61 -7.82 11.83
C ILE A 168 -2.53 -9.33 11.85
N LEU A 169 -3.45 -10.04 12.52
CA LEU A 169 -3.48 -11.49 12.47
C LEU A 169 -3.76 -12.02 11.05
N TYR A 170 -4.69 -11.40 10.32
CA TYR A 170 -4.97 -11.73 8.94
C TYR A 170 -3.75 -11.50 8.03
N THR A 171 -3.14 -10.33 8.14
CA THR A 171 -1.93 -9.97 7.39
C THR A 171 -0.78 -10.94 7.71
N ALA A 172 -0.55 -11.20 8.99
CA ALA A 172 0.50 -12.09 9.46
C ALA A 172 0.32 -13.52 8.93
N ARG A 173 -0.91 -14.05 8.88
CA ARG A 173 -1.20 -15.37 8.29
C ARG A 173 -0.86 -15.45 6.81
N ARG A 174 -1.10 -14.37 6.06
CA ARG A 174 -0.80 -14.32 4.62
C ARG A 174 0.69 -14.18 4.34
N VAL A 175 1.42 -13.48 5.21
CA VAL A 175 2.87 -13.29 5.08
C VAL A 175 3.66 -14.44 5.72
N GLU A 176 3.07 -15.23 6.61
CA GLU A 176 3.68 -16.40 7.26
C GLU A 176 4.40 -17.38 6.32
N PRO A 177 3.82 -17.84 5.18
CA PRO A 177 4.53 -18.74 4.26
C PRO A 177 5.80 -18.09 3.68
N PHE A 178 5.75 -16.79 3.41
CA PHE A 178 6.89 -16.04 2.88
C PHE A 178 8.00 -15.87 3.93
N ILE A 179 7.63 -15.57 5.18
CA ILE A 179 8.58 -15.48 6.31
C ILE A 179 9.23 -16.84 6.60
N LYS A 180 8.45 -17.93 6.60
CA LYS A 180 8.99 -19.28 6.81
C LYS A 180 9.99 -19.69 5.72
N LEU A 181 9.75 -19.30 4.47
CA LEU A 181 10.70 -19.53 3.36
C LEU A 181 12.03 -18.80 3.59
N THR A 182 11.99 -17.53 4.02
CA THR A 182 13.19 -16.74 4.31
C THR A 182 13.97 -17.28 5.51
N LEU A 183 13.29 -17.61 6.62
CA LEU A 183 13.93 -18.19 7.81
C LEU A 183 14.53 -19.58 7.57
N LYS A 184 13.91 -20.40 6.70
CA LYS A 184 14.45 -21.70 6.29
C LYS A 184 15.72 -21.55 5.45
N LYS A 185 15.83 -20.47 4.67
CA LYS A 185 17.02 -20.16 3.87
C LYS A 185 18.21 -19.75 4.75
N GLU A 186 17.98 -18.91 5.77
CA GLU A 186 19.04 -18.52 6.72
C GLU A 186 19.52 -19.66 7.61
N ARG A 187 18.61 -20.53 8.09
CA ARG A 187 19.02 -21.74 8.84
C ARG A 187 19.86 -22.69 8.00
N LYS A 188 19.61 -22.79 6.70
CA LYS A 188 20.44 -23.61 5.79
C LYS A 188 21.82 -23.00 5.52
N GLN A 189 21.97 -21.67 5.60
CA GLN A 189 23.28 -21.01 5.45
C GLN A 189 24.14 -21.14 6.72
N LYS A 190 23.54 -21.04 7.92
CA LYS A 190 24.28 -21.22 9.18
C LYS A 190 24.71 -22.67 9.48
N VAL A 191 24.14 -23.66 8.80
CA VAL A 191 24.54 -25.07 8.93
C VAL A 191 25.62 -25.44 7.88
N LYS A 192 25.92 -24.55 6.94
CA LYS A 192 26.98 -24.72 5.93
C LYS A 192 28.26 -23.91 6.22
N GLN A 193 28.28 -23.15 7.31
CA GLN A 193 29.48 -22.52 7.88
C GLN A 193 29.86 -23.29 9.14
#